data_AF-A0A8T2T182-F1
#
_entry.id   AF-A0A8T2T182-F1
#
_cell.length_a   1.000
_cell.length_b   1.000
_cell.length_c   1.000
_cell.angle_alpha   90.00
_cell.angle_beta   90.00
_cell.angle_gamma   90.00
#
_symmetry.space_group_name_H-M   'P 1'
#
loop_
_entity.id
_entity.type
_entity.pdbx_description
1 polymer ?
#
loop_
_entity_poly.entity_id
_entity_poly.type
_entity_poly.pdbx_seq_one_letter_code
_entity_poly.pdbx_strand_id
1 'polypeptide(L)'
;MTDHDTMAGVPAAFEAANRLGVRLIPGVEISAKVISKSGLEEPVHILGYYSCCGPSRWQELEAVLARIREGRHQRAQSMISKLKSLKKPVTWESVTMLAGAGVAPGRLHIARALLEAGHVCNLREAFNKYLYDGGPAYSPGCELPAEDAVRLIRDTGGVSALAHPWSLKDALPVVKKLKEVGLHAIEAYRGDGKVNVFAALADTYEILKLGGSDFHGRGDPDETKLGKVALPLLAIRDFLEVAEPIWMSAVKELLNCFAEEKFYIDSERLTGTKFFTGPESIRGDVSLGHIVDNERSKAFLRLSTWLTEENRQALQDVVSKLQLDFQIVTQDEKIFCIVSKEIN
;
A
#
# COMPACT_ATOMS: atom_id res chain seq x y z
N MET A 1 6.35 -2.80 -3.50
CA MET A 1 6.63 -1.45 -2.97
C MET A 1 5.48 -1.08 -2.06
N THR A 2 5.75 -0.47 -0.91
CA THR A 2 4.76 -0.26 0.17
C THR A 2 4.97 1.12 0.78
N ASP A 3 4.70 2.17 0.01
CA ASP A 3 4.82 3.54 0.52
C ASP A 3 3.78 3.82 1.62
N HIS A 4 4.11 4.74 2.52
CA HIS A 4 3.22 5.13 3.61
C HIS A 4 1.96 5.81 3.10
N ASP A 5 0.81 5.22 3.40
CA ASP A 5 -0.53 5.75 3.16
C ASP A 5 -0.76 6.22 1.70
N THR A 6 -0.06 5.64 0.73
CA THR A 6 -0.24 5.97 -0.69
C THR A 6 0.23 4.84 -1.59
N MET A 7 -0.42 4.69 -2.74
CA MET A 7 0.04 3.85 -3.84
C MET A 7 0.46 4.68 -5.06
N ALA A 8 0.66 5.99 -4.91
CA ALA A 8 0.95 6.90 -6.03
C ALA A 8 2.24 6.55 -6.79
N GLY A 9 3.23 5.94 -6.12
CA GLY A 9 4.45 5.49 -6.77
C GLY A 9 4.31 4.19 -7.56
N VAL A 10 3.23 3.42 -7.37
CA VAL A 10 3.05 2.07 -7.93
C VAL A 10 3.15 2.05 -9.46
N PRO A 11 2.53 2.97 -10.22
CA PRO A 11 2.67 3.01 -11.67
C PRO A 11 4.13 3.16 -12.14
N ALA A 12 4.86 4.13 -11.59
CA ALA A 12 6.26 4.35 -11.93
C ALA A 12 7.15 3.15 -11.53
N ALA A 13 6.83 2.49 -10.42
CA ALA A 13 7.51 1.28 -10.00
C ALA A 13 7.25 0.12 -10.96
N PHE A 14 6.03 -0.04 -11.49
CA PHE A 14 5.73 -1.05 -12.51
C PHE A 14 6.49 -0.79 -13.81
N GLU A 15 6.55 0.44 -14.27
CA GLU A 15 7.35 0.81 -15.45
C GLU A 15 8.83 0.41 -15.27
N ALA A 16 9.42 0.76 -14.12
CA ALA A 16 10.80 0.41 -13.82
C ALA A 16 11.00 -1.11 -13.70
N ALA A 17 10.11 -1.81 -12.99
CA ALA A 17 10.15 -3.25 -12.82
C ALA A 17 10.04 -3.98 -14.16
N ASN A 18 9.15 -3.52 -15.04
CA ASN A 18 8.96 -4.05 -16.38
C ASN A 18 10.20 -3.88 -17.28
N ARG A 19 10.90 -2.74 -17.19
CA ARG A 19 12.16 -2.52 -17.93
C ARG A 19 13.31 -3.38 -17.40
N LEU A 20 13.33 -3.63 -16.10
CA LEU A 20 14.41 -4.36 -15.42
C LEU A 20 14.17 -5.87 -15.31
N GLY A 21 13.01 -6.37 -15.77
CA GLY A 21 12.64 -7.78 -15.64
C GLY A 21 12.42 -8.22 -14.18
N VAL A 22 12.06 -7.28 -13.30
CA VAL A 22 11.81 -7.55 -11.87
C VAL A 22 10.32 -7.72 -11.62
N ARG A 23 9.96 -8.68 -10.78
CA ARG A 23 8.58 -8.86 -10.33
C ARG A 23 8.26 -7.87 -9.20
N LEU A 24 7.32 -6.93 -9.44
CA LEU A 24 6.79 -5.99 -8.44
C LEU A 24 5.40 -6.39 -7.89
N ILE A 25 5.32 -6.77 -6.62
CA ILE A 25 4.02 -6.84 -5.94
C ILE A 25 3.64 -5.42 -5.48
N PRO A 26 2.50 -4.87 -5.96
CA PRO A 26 2.04 -3.56 -5.52
C PRO A 26 1.51 -3.64 -4.10
N GLY A 27 1.75 -2.61 -3.33
CA GLY A 27 1.29 -2.56 -1.96
C GLY A 27 1.35 -1.16 -1.37
N VAL A 28 0.96 -1.09 -0.11
CA VAL A 28 0.88 0.13 0.70
C VAL A 28 1.20 -0.21 2.14
N GLU A 29 1.85 0.70 2.85
CA GLU A 29 1.98 0.62 4.31
C GLU A 29 0.99 1.59 4.96
N ILE A 30 -0.10 1.04 5.52
CA ILE A 30 -1.18 1.82 6.12
C ILE A 30 -0.86 2.11 7.57
N SER A 31 -0.89 3.39 7.93
CA SER A 31 -0.75 3.87 9.30
C SER A 31 -2.02 3.59 10.08
N ALA A 32 -1.84 2.89 11.18
CA ALA A 32 -2.91 2.52 12.08
C ALA A 32 -2.50 2.74 13.53
N LYS A 33 -3.42 2.45 14.43
CA LYS A 33 -3.23 2.51 15.88
C LYS A 33 -3.86 1.33 16.58
N VAL A 34 -3.26 0.95 17.70
CA VAL A 34 -3.81 -0.03 18.65
C VAL A 34 -3.93 0.60 20.02
N ILE A 35 -4.85 0.09 20.82
CA ILE A 35 -4.94 0.45 22.23
C ILE A 35 -4.07 -0.53 23.02
N SER A 36 -2.98 -0.01 23.58
CA SER A 36 -2.06 -0.77 24.43
C SER A 36 -2.72 -1.22 25.73
N LYS A 37 -2.10 -2.15 26.46
CA LYS A 37 -2.58 -2.61 27.78
C LYS A 37 -2.74 -1.48 28.81
N SER A 38 -1.99 -0.39 28.67
CA SER A 38 -2.12 0.81 29.52
C SER A 38 -3.25 1.74 29.11
N GLY A 39 -4.07 1.36 28.11
CA GLY A 39 -5.17 2.19 27.59
C GLY A 39 -4.73 3.34 26.69
N LEU A 40 -3.44 3.42 26.34
CA LEU A 40 -2.90 4.47 25.48
C LEU A 40 -2.87 4.00 24.03
N GLU A 41 -3.15 4.92 23.10
CA GLU A 41 -2.98 4.68 21.68
C GLU A 41 -1.48 4.52 21.34
N GLU A 42 -1.17 3.51 20.55
CA GLU A 42 0.17 3.19 20.08
C GLU A 42 0.13 3.04 18.56
N PRO A 43 1.02 3.71 17.81
CA PRO A 43 1.06 3.60 16.36
C PRO A 43 1.52 2.20 15.94
N VAL A 44 0.91 1.70 14.86
CA VAL A 44 1.29 0.45 14.22
C VAL A 44 1.11 0.60 12.71
N HIS A 45 1.82 -0.21 11.91
CA HIS A 45 1.63 -0.19 10.47
C HIS A 45 1.17 -1.56 9.95
N ILE A 46 0.23 -1.53 9.01
CA ILE A 46 -0.30 -2.72 8.35
C ILE A 46 0.06 -2.63 6.86
N LEU A 47 0.79 -3.60 6.36
CA LEU A 47 1.12 -3.73 4.95
C LEU A 47 -0.08 -4.35 4.23
N GLY A 48 -0.47 -3.77 3.10
CA GLY A 48 -1.41 -4.35 2.16
C GLY A 48 -0.69 -4.71 0.86
N TYR A 49 -0.83 -5.96 0.42
CA TYR A 49 -0.28 -6.45 -0.84
C TYR A 49 -1.41 -6.86 -1.79
N TYR A 50 -1.38 -6.29 -2.99
CA TYR A 50 -2.43 -6.48 -3.98
C TYR A 50 -1.93 -7.28 -5.18
N SER A 51 -2.89 -7.76 -5.97
CA SER A 51 -2.60 -8.34 -7.27
C SER A 51 -1.86 -7.35 -8.15
N CYS A 52 -1.23 -7.82 -9.21
CA CYS A 52 -0.70 -6.96 -10.25
C CYS A 52 -1.76 -6.01 -10.85
N CYS A 53 -3.05 -6.31 -10.74
CA CYS A 53 -4.14 -5.42 -11.18
C CYS A 53 -4.49 -4.31 -10.17
N GLY A 54 -3.84 -4.30 -9.01
CA GLY A 54 -4.15 -3.38 -7.91
C GLY A 54 -5.35 -3.84 -7.06
N PRO A 55 -5.85 -2.96 -6.17
CA PRO A 55 -7.06 -3.19 -5.39
C PRO A 55 -8.32 -3.17 -6.26
N SER A 56 -9.30 -4.03 -5.98
CA SER A 56 -10.57 -4.10 -6.72
C SER A 56 -11.45 -2.85 -6.51
N ARG A 57 -11.35 -2.23 -5.33
CA ARG A 57 -12.10 -1.02 -4.94
C ARG A 57 -11.15 0.12 -4.59
N TRP A 58 -10.37 0.55 -5.58
CA TRP A 58 -9.35 1.58 -5.41
C TRP A 58 -9.87 2.87 -4.75
N GLN A 59 -11.06 3.36 -5.13
CA GLN A 59 -11.61 4.60 -4.58
C GLN A 59 -11.86 4.53 -3.07
N GLU A 60 -12.31 3.37 -2.58
CA GLU A 60 -12.55 3.16 -1.14
C GLU A 60 -11.23 3.17 -0.38
N LEU A 61 -10.21 2.47 -0.90
CA LEU A 61 -8.86 2.49 -0.33
C LEU A 61 -8.32 3.93 -0.32
N GLU A 62 -8.30 4.59 -1.47
CA GLU A 62 -7.70 5.91 -1.63
C GLU A 62 -8.40 6.98 -0.81
N ALA A 63 -9.73 6.94 -0.66
CA ALA A 63 -10.45 7.86 0.22
C ALA A 63 -9.98 7.76 1.67
N VAL A 64 -9.74 6.53 2.15
CA VAL A 64 -9.23 6.29 3.49
C VAL A 64 -7.76 6.72 3.62
N LEU A 65 -6.92 6.35 2.65
CA LEU A 65 -5.51 6.75 2.61
C LEU A 65 -5.35 8.28 2.58
N ALA A 66 -6.13 8.97 1.74
CA ALA A 66 -6.17 10.43 1.66
C ALA A 66 -6.55 11.07 3.00
N ARG A 67 -7.51 10.50 3.73
CA ARG A 67 -7.88 10.98 5.07
C ARG A 67 -6.73 10.84 6.07
N ILE A 68 -5.99 9.73 6.04
CA ILE A 68 -4.80 9.55 6.89
C ILE A 68 -3.73 10.58 6.53
N ARG A 69 -3.45 10.78 5.23
CA ARG A 69 -2.49 11.78 4.76
C ARG A 69 -2.89 13.20 5.16
N GLU A 70 -4.16 13.57 5.05
CA GLU A 70 -4.67 14.87 5.51
C GLU A 70 -4.46 15.04 7.02
N GLY A 71 -4.78 14.01 7.81
CA GLY A 71 -4.50 14.00 9.25
C GLY A 71 -3.01 14.18 9.57
N ARG A 72 -2.10 13.61 8.75
CA ARG A 72 -0.65 13.83 8.89
C ARG A 72 -0.26 15.30 8.62
N HIS A 73 -0.84 15.95 7.62
CA HIS A 73 -0.60 17.37 7.35
C HIS A 73 -1.04 18.24 8.53
N GLN A 74 -2.26 18.05 9.01
CA GLN A 74 -2.80 18.79 10.16
C GLN A 74 -1.98 18.55 11.42
N ARG A 75 -1.59 17.30 11.67
CA ARG A 75 -0.67 16.94 12.75
C ARG A 75 0.64 17.71 12.62
N ALA A 76 1.28 17.70 11.46
CA ALA A 76 2.56 18.37 11.25
C ALA A 76 2.47 19.89 11.50
N GLN A 77 1.42 20.55 11.02
CA GLN A 77 1.15 21.97 11.29
C GLN A 77 0.98 22.25 12.79
N SER A 78 0.25 21.38 13.50
CA SER A 78 0.08 21.48 14.95
C SER A 78 1.41 21.31 15.69
N MET A 79 2.21 20.33 15.30
CA MET A 79 3.53 20.08 15.90
C MET A 79 4.49 21.26 15.67
N ILE A 80 4.52 21.83 14.47
CA ILE A 80 5.30 23.04 14.15
C ILE A 80 4.89 24.22 15.04
N SER A 81 3.58 24.40 15.22
CA SER A 81 3.05 25.47 16.09
C SER A 81 3.47 25.27 17.55
N LYS A 82 3.44 24.03 18.06
CA LYS A 82 3.92 23.69 19.41
C LYS A 82 5.42 23.95 19.55
N LEU A 83 6.22 23.55 18.56
CA LEU A 83 7.67 23.78 18.55
C LEU A 83 8.01 25.28 18.56
N LYS A 84 7.25 26.10 17.84
CA LYS A 84 7.38 27.57 17.90
C LYS A 84 7.15 28.09 19.32
N SER A 85 6.11 27.64 20.01
CA SER A 85 5.83 27.99 21.41
C SER A 85 6.93 27.54 22.38
N LEU A 86 7.60 26.43 22.06
CA LEU A 86 8.76 25.92 22.80
C LEU A 86 10.08 26.65 22.47
N LYS A 87 10.04 27.74 21.69
CA LYS A 87 11.21 28.49 21.21
C LYS A 87 12.17 27.65 20.35
N LYS A 88 11.63 26.66 19.64
CA LYS A 88 12.35 25.77 18.70
C LYS A 88 11.71 25.84 17.30
N PRO A 89 11.62 27.03 16.68
CA PRO A 89 10.86 27.20 15.45
C PRO A 89 11.45 26.38 14.29
N VAL A 90 10.57 25.70 13.56
CA VAL A 90 10.82 25.07 12.26
C VAL A 90 9.76 25.58 11.29
N THR A 91 10.07 25.69 10.00
CA THR A 91 9.12 26.21 9.00
C THR A 91 8.37 25.09 8.30
N TRP A 92 7.16 25.38 7.81
CA TRP A 92 6.40 24.43 7.01
C TRP A 92 7.14 24.05 5.72
N GLU A 93 7.82 25.02 5.12
CA GLU A 93 8.59 24.88 3.90
C GLU A 93 9.79 23.95 4.09
N SER A 94 10.52 24.07 5.20
CA SER A 94 11.62 23.15 5.53
C SER A 94 11.12 21.71 5.70
N VAL A 95 10.02 21.53 6.44
CA VAL A 95 9.45 20.21 6.71
C VAL A 95 8.91 19.55 5.43
N THR A 96 8.24 20.31 4.56
CA THR A 96 7.69 19.77 3.30
C THR A 96 8.78 19.52 2.25
N MET A 97 9.83 20.35 2.20
CA MET A 97 11.01 20.09 1.35
C MET A 97 11.69 18.77 1.74
N LEU A 98 11.82 18.50 3.04
CA LEU A 98 12.37 17.24 3.55
C LEU A 98 11.47 16.02 3.33
N ALA A 99 10.15 16.23 3.28
CA ALA A 99 9.20 15.17 2.98
C ALA A 99 9.20 14.81 1.49
N GLY A 100 9.41 15.79 0.62
CA GLY A 100 9.28 15.66 -0.83
C GLY A 100 7.93 16.17 -1.34
N ALA A 101 7.88 16.51 -2.62
CA ALA A 101 6.69 17.06 -3.26
C ALA A 101 5.51 16.07 -3.19
N GLY A 102 4.37 16.52 -2.67
CA GLY A 102 3.16 15.70 -2.54
C GLY A 102 3.18 14.65 -1.43
N VAL A 103 4.24 14.60 -0.61
CA VAL A 103 4.38 13.63 0.48
C VAL A 103 3.88 14.24 1.79
N ALA A 104 2.96 13.55 2.46
CA ALA A 104 2.43 13.98 3.75
C ALA A 104 3.53 13.96 4.83
N PRO A 105 3.86 15.08 5.50
CA PRO A 105 4.96 15.11 6.44
C PRO A 105 4.73 14.23 7.68
N GLY A 106 5.71 13.39 8.01
CA GLY A 106 5.75 12.60 9.24
C GLY A 106 6.61 13.22 10.33
N ARG A 107 6.58 12.62 11.53
CA ARG A 107 7.42 13.04 12.68
C ARG A 107 8.92 13.04 12.34
N LEU A 108 9.36 12.12 11.48
CA LEU A 108 10.74 12.05 11.03
C LEU A 108 11.16 13.31 10.25
N HIS A 109 10.30 13.85 9.39
CA HIS A 109 10.60 15.08 8.63
C HIS A 109 10.70 16.29 9.57
N ILE A 110 9.87 16.34 10.62
CA ILE A 110 9.96 17.36 11.67
C ILE A 110 11.23 17.20 12.50
N ALA A 111 11.61 15.96 12.85
CA ALA A 111 12.86 15.68 13.57
C ALA A 111 14.09 16.13 12.77
N ARG A 112 14.08 15.90 11.45
CA ARG A 112 15.13 16.39 10.53
C ARG A 112 15.14 17.92 10.45
N ALA A 113 13.98 18.57 10.32
CA ALA A 113 13.90 20.03 10.32
C ALA A 113 14.43 20.63 11.63
N LEU A 114 14.18 19.98 12.78
CA LEU A 114 14.76 20.39 14.06
C LEU A 114 16.29 20.24 14.07
N LEU A 115 16.82 19.17 13.50
CA LEU A 115 18.25 18.94 13.39
C LEU A 115 18.92 19.97 12.48
N GLU A 116 18.35 20.21 11.28
CA GLU A 116 18.86 21.20 10.32
C GLU A 116 18.79 22.63 10.86
N ALA A 117 17.76 22.95 11.64
CA ALA A 117 17.64 24.24 12.33
C ALA A 117 18.56 24.39 13.54
N GLY A 118 19.37 23.36 13.89
CA GLY A 118 20.30 23.39 15.02
C GLY A 118 19.63 23.32 16.40
N HIS A 119 18.37 22.87 16.45
CA HIS A 119 17.59 22.81 17.70
C HIS A 119 17.90 21.59 18.56
N VAL A 120 18.44 20.54 17.93
CA VAL A 120 18.85 19.25 18.51
C VAL A 120 20.16 18.78 17.87
N CYS A 121 20.89 17.88 18.52
CA CYS A 121 22.16 17.34 18.03
C CYS A 121 22.00 16.07 17.17
N ASN A 122 20.86 15.37 17.27
CA ASN A 122 20.55 14.18 16.46
C ASN A 122 19.04 13.87 16.49
N LEU A 123 18.60 12.94 15.63
CA LEU A 123 17.19 12.54 15.55
C LEU A 123 16.68 11.91 16.85
N ARG A 124 17.53 11.13 17.54
CA ARG A 124 17.17 10.50 18.81
C ARG A 124 16.80 11.54 19.87
N GLU A 125 17.53 12.64 19.93
CA GLU A 125 17.21 13.76 20.81
C GLU A 125 15.86 14.40 20.46
N ALA A 126 15.58 14.63 19.17
CA ALA A 126 14.28 15.17 18.75
C ALA A 126 13.11 14.29 19.23
N PHE A 127 13.20 12.98 19.02
CA PHE A 127 12.17 12.04 19.48
C PHE A 127 12.09 12.02 21.00
N ASN A 128 13.22 11.86 21.70
CA ASN A 128 13.21 11.72 23.17
C ASN A 128 12.74 12.97 23.92
N LYS A 129 13.05 14.18 23.42
CA LYS A 129 12.71 15.44 24.12
C LYS A 129 11.38 16.03 23.69
N TYR A 130 11.02 15.91 22.41
CA TYR A 130 9.94 16.72 21.83
C TYR A 130 8.84 15.90 21.17
N LEU A 131 9.19 14.86 20.41
CA LEU A 131 8.29 14.22 19.43
C LEU A 131 7.77 12.83 19.84
N TYR A 132 8.18 12.30 21.01
CA TYR A 132 7.68 11.04 21.56
C TYR A 132 6.16 11.10 21.82
N ASP A 133 5.51 9.94 21.95
CA ASP A 133 4.07 9.88 22.17
C ASP A 133 3.69 10.56 23.50
N GLY A 134 2.84 11.58 23.42
CA GLY A 134 2.49 12.44 24.57
C GLY A 134 3.54 13.51 24.92
N GLY A 135 4.59 13.68 24.10
CA GLY A 135 5.63 14.67 24.31
C GLY A 135 5.21 16.13 24.05
N PRO A 136 6.07 17.10 24.39
CA PRO A 136 5.72 18.53 24.37
C PRO A 136 5.26 19.06 23.01
N ALA A 137 5.84 18.55 21.92
CA ALA A 137 5.48 18.93 20.56
C ALA A 137 4.59 17.88 19.87
N TYR A 138 4.28 16.77 20.54
CA TYR A 138 3.46 15.70 19.97
C TYR A 138 2.04 16.17 19.68
N SER A 139 1.46 15.74 18.57
CA SER A 139 0.05 15.89 18.27
C SER A 139 -0.48 14.58 17.70
N PRO A 140 -1.67 14.10 18.09
CA PRO A 140 -2.24 12.87 17.54
C PRO A 140 -2.60 13.05 16.06
N GLY A 141 -2.60 11.95 15.30
CA GLY A 141 -3.07 11.93 13.91
C GLY A 141 -4.49 11.38 13.79
N CYS A 142 -4.89 11.09 12.55
CA CYS A 142 -6.18 10.48 12.21
C CYS A 142 -6.03 9.01 11.78
N GLU A 143 -5.06 8.31 12.36
CA GLU A 143 -4.81 6.89 12.08
C GLU A 143 -6.04 6.03 12.43
N LEU A 144 -6.29 5.00 11.63
CA LEU A 144 -7.40 4.06 11.84
C LEU A 144 -7.05 3.03 12.93
N PRO A 145 -8.04 2.43 13.60
CA PRO A 145 -7.82 1.16 14.30
C PRO A 145 -7.17 0.14 13.37
N ALA A 146 -6.19 -0.61 13.87
CA ALA A 146 -5.45 -1.58 13.07
C ALA A 146 -6.35 -2.70 12.51
N GLU A 147 -7.39 -3.07 13.25
CA GLU A 147 -8.41 -4.00 12.82
C GLU A 147 -9.18 -3.49 11.58
N ASP A 148 -9.44 -2.18 11.51
CA ASP A 148 -10.11 -1.55 10.37
C ASP A 148 -9.19 -1.49 9.15
N ALA A 149 -7.88 -1.28 9.35
CA ALA A 149 -6.90 -1.36 8.26
C ALA A 149 -6.83 -2.77 7.66
N VAL A 150 -6.85 -3.81 8.50
CA VAL A 150 -6.89 -5.22 8.03
C VAL A 150 -8.18 -5.51 7.26
N ARG A 151 -9.33 -5.05 7.76
CA ARG A 151 -10.63 -5.19 7.05
C ARG A 151 -10.64 -4.44 5.73
N LEU A 152 -10.11 -3.22 5.68
CA LEU A 152 -10.00 -2.43 4.45
C LEU A 152 -9.17 -3.17 3.40
N ILE A 153 -8.00 -3.71 3.78
CA ILE A 153 -7.16 -4.48 2.85
C ILE A 153 -7.90 -5.70 2.32
N ARG A 154 -8.57 -6.45 3.20
CA ARG A 154 -9.39 -7.62 2.82
C ARG A 154 -10.51 -7.23 1.85
N ASP A 155 -11.27 -6.19 2.18
CA ASP A 155 -12.45 -5.75 1.42
C ASP A 155 -12.08 -5.13 0.06
N THR A 156 -10.81 -4.72 -0.10
CA THR A 156 -10.24 -4.21 -1.35
C THR A 156 -9.41 -5.25 -2.11
N GLY A 157 -9.43 -6.52 -1.65
CA GLY A 157 -8.86 -7.65 -2.37
C GLY A 157 -7.35 -7.85 -2.18
N GLY A 158 -6.81 -7.43 -1.03
CA GLY A 158 -5.39 -7.55 -0.69
C GLY A 158 -5.10 -8.55 0.43
N VAL A 159 -3.81 -8.87 0.58
CA VAL A 159 -3.25 -9.64 1.69
C VAL A 159 -2.65 -8.68 2.69
N SER A 160 -3.03 -8.84 3.97
CA SER A 160 -2.59 -7.98 5.07
C SER A 160 -1.43 -8.59 5.87
N ALA A 161 -0.43 -7.77 6.20
CA ALA A 161 0.68 -8.16 7.07
C ALA A 161 0.96 -7.12 8.16
N LEU A 162 1.28 -7.56 9.37
CA LEU A 162 1.75 -6.67 10.44
C LEU A 162 3.22 -6.31 10.17
N ALA A 163 3.49 -5.02 9.93
CA ALA A 163 4.83 -4.50 9.69
C ALA A 163 5.62 -4.39 11.00
N HIS A 164 6.93 -4.63 10.93
CA HIS A 164 7.93 -4.39 11.99
C HIS A 164 7.40 -4.52 13.44
N PRO A 165 6.81 -5.67 13.83
CA PRO A 165 6.17 -5.87 15.14
C PRO A 165 7.08 -5.65 16.35
N TRP A 166 8.41 -5.63 16.15
CA TRP A 166 9.39 -5.24 17.17
C TRP A 166 9.27 -3.79 17.64
N SER A 167 8.59 -2.93 16.88
CA SER A 167 8.32 -1.54 17.26
C SER A 167 7.21 -1.43 18.31
N LEU A 168 6.40 -2.48 18.49
CA LEU A 168 5.33 -2.54 19.47
C LEU A 168 5.86 -2.87 20.87
N LYS A 169 5.26 -2.26 21.89
CA LYS A 169 5.52 -2.59 23.31
C LYS A 169 5.12 -4.02 23.65
N ASP A 170 3.98 -4.49 23.12
CA ASP A 170 3.49 -5.85 23.32
C ASP A 170 2.74 -6.35 22.07
N ALA A 171 3.43 -7.10 21.22
CA ALA A 171 2.88 -7.56 19.94
C ALA A 171 1.88 -8.72 20.09
N LEU A 172 1.96 -9.55 21.13
CA LEU A 172 1.11 -10.74 21.28
C LEU A 172 -0.40 -10.42 21.27
N PRO A 173 -0.92 -9.50 22.13
CA PRO A 173 -2.34 -9.16 22.11
C PRO A 173 -2.76 -8.48 20.81
N VAL A 174 -1.85 -7.74 20.16
CA VAL A 174 -2.12 -7.09 18.87
C VAL A 174 -2.29 -8.15 17.79
N VAL A 175 -1.34 -9.07 17.65
CA VAL A 175 -1.40 -10.16 16.66
C VAL A 175 -2.63 -11.02 16.86
N LYS A 176 -2.98 -11.36 18.11
CA LYS A 176 -4.20 -12.11 18.42
C LYS A 176 -5.45 -11.41 17.89
N LYS A 177 -5.65 -10.11 18.20
CA LYS A 177 -6.80 -9.33 17.72
C LYS A 177 -6.82 -9.18 16.20
N LEU A 178 -5.67 -8.92 15.59
CA LEU A 178 -5.58 -8.78 14.14
C LEU A 178 -5.86 -10.10 13.43
N LYS A 179 -5.45 -11.24 14.00
CA LYS A 179 -5.79 -12.57 13.47
C LYS A 179 -7.31 -12.81 13.49
N GLU A 180 -8.01 -12.41 14.54
CA GLU A 180 -9.47 -12.53 14.65
C GLU A 180 -10.22 -11.78 13.54
N VAL A 181 -9.62 -10.73 12.96
CA VAL A 181 -10.20 -9.97 11.84
C VAL A 181 -9.61 -10.32 10.47
N GLY A 182 -8.74 -11.33 10.39
CA GLY A 182 -8.21 -11.86 9.13
C GLY A 182 -6.82 -11.36 8.74
N LEU A 183 -5.94 -11.09 9.71
CA LEU A 183 -4.51 -10.88 9.41
C LEU A 183 -3.90 -12.15 8.80
N HIS A 184 -3.19 -11.99 7.69
CA HIS A 184 -2.59 -13.12 6.96
C HIS A 184 -1.14 -13.37 7.34
N ALA A 185 -0.39 -12.30 7.63
CA ALA A 185 1.06 -12.37 7.79
C ALA A 185 1.61 -11.43 8.86
N ILE A 186 2.86 -11.67 9.23
CA ILE A 186 3.66 -10.82 10.12
C ILE A 186 5.09 -10.75 9.61
N GLU A 187 5.72 -9.58 9.70
CA GLU A 187 7.15 -9.46 9.47
C GLU A 187 7.94 -10.14 10.59
N ALA A 188 8.63 -11.22 10.23
CA ALA A 188 9.50 -11.99 11.12
C ALA A 188 10.96 -11.96 10.67
N TYR A 189 11.22 -11.79 9.36
CA TYR A 189 12.58 -11.71 8.81
C TYR A 189 13.07 -10.25 8.76
N ARG A 190 14.29 -10.03 9.26
CA ARG A 190 14.90 -8.71 9.45
C ARG A 190 16.27 -8.60 8.78
N GLY A 191 16.72 -7.36 8.54
CA GLY A 191 18.03 -7.07 7.96
C GLY A 191 19.22 -7.50 8.81
N ASP A 192 19.04 -7.65 10.12
CA ASP A 192 20.05 -8.16 11.05
C ASP A 192 20.15 -9.70 11.06
N GLY A 193 19.39 -10.39 10.20
CA GLY A 193 19.40 -11.85 10.06
C GLY A 193 18.77 -12.61 11.23
N LYS A 194 18.22 -11.91 12.23
CA LYS A 194 17.61 -12.56 13.41
C LYS A 194 16.15 -12.90 13.12
N VAL A 195 15.85 -14.20 13.03
CA VAL A 195 14.48 -14.70 13.11
C VAL A 195 14.06 -14.63 14.58
N ASN A 196 13.19 -13.68 14.91
CA ASN A 196 12.90 -13.29 16.29
C ASN A 196 11.66 -14.03 16.86
N VAL A 197 11.29 -13.67 18.09
CA VAL A 197 10.09 -14.15 18.81
C VAL A 197 8.80 -14.11 17.98
N PHE A 198 8.72 -13.22 16.97
CA PHE A 198 7.53 -13.10 16.12
C PHE A 198 7.38 -14.26 15.13
N ALA A 199 8.44 -15.01 14.82
CA ALA A 199 8.30 -16.24 14.05
C ALA A 199 7.55 -17.33 14.86
N ALA A 200 7.87 -17.49 16.15
CA ALA A 200 7.13 -18.41 17.02
C ALA A 200 5.69 -17.93 17.26
N LEU A 201 5.49 -16.61 17.34
CA LEU A 201 4.16 -16.01 17.39
C LEU A 201 3.37 -16.31 16.11
N ALA A 202 4.03 -16.24 14.96
CA ALA A 202 3.44 -16.54 13.67
C ALA A 202 2.99 -18.01 13.59
N ASP A 203 3.84 -18.92 14.05
CA ASP A 203 3.55 -20.37 14.11
C ASP A 203 2.38 -20.66 15.06
N THR A 204 2.32 -19.97 16.21
CA THR A 204 1.25 -20.14 17.20
C THR A 204 -0.13 -19.72 16.67
N TYR A 205 -0.18 -18.67 15.85
CA TYR A 205 -1.42 -18.11 15.31
C TYR A 205 -1.69 -18.51 13.85
N GLU A 206 -0.90 -19.43 13.29
CA GLU A 206 -1.00 -19.89 11.91
C GLU A 206 -1.08 -18.70 10.93
N ILE A 207 -0.12 -17.78 11.04
CA ILE A 207 0.06 -16.64 10.13
C ILE A 207 1.39 -16.76 9.40
N LEU A 208 1.43 -16.23 8.18
CA LEU A 208 2.60 -16.28 7.33
C LEU A 208 3.74 -15.43 7.89
N LYS A 209 4.97 -15.88 7.64
CA LYS A 209 6.20 -15.17 8.03
C LYS A 209 6.74 -14.43 6.81
N LEU A 210 6.71 -13.12 6.84
CA LEU A 210 7.27 -12.25 5.79
C LEU A 210 8.45 -11.44 6.31
N GLY A 211 9.06 -10.66 5.43
CA GLY A 211 10.03 -9.65 5.81
C GLY A 211 10.38 -8.72 4.67
N GLY A 212 10.71 -7.50 5.02
CA GLY A 212 11.16 -6.45 4.12
C GLY A 212 12.29 -5.66 4.74
N SER A 213 13.05 -4.96 3.91
CA SER A 213 14.17 -4.14 4.37
C SER A 213 13.74 -2.84 5.06
N ASP A 214 12.47 -2.44 4.93
CA ASP A 214 11.97 -1.14 5.38
C ASP A 214 12.87 0.02 4.90
N PHE A 215 13.28 -0.06 3.63
CA PHE A 215 14.29 0.81 3.04
C PHE A 215 13.68 2.15 2.62
N HIS A 216 14.28 3.26 3.07
CA HIS A 216 13.84 4.62 2.81
C HIS A 216 14.90 5.47 2.07
N GLY A 217 16.04 4.89 1.67
CA GLY A 217 17.06 5.58 0.89
C GLY A 217 17.71 6.77 1.61
N ARG A 218 17.86 6.68 2.93
CA ARG A 218 18.29 7.80 3.78
C ARG A 218 19.79 8.08 3.72
N GLY A 219 20.56 7.16 3.13
CA GLY A 219 22.02 7.20 3.14
C GLY A 219 22.62 6.90 4.53
N ASP A 220 21.81 6.42 5.47
CA ASP A 220 22.24 6.02 6.81
C ASP A 220 22.99 4.68 6.72
N PRO A 221 24.20 4.56 7.29
CA PRO A 221 24.94 3.29 7.34
C PRO A 221 24.17 2.14 8.00
N ASP A 222 23.29 2.45 8.95
CA ASP A 222 22.53 1.46 9.73
C ASP A 222 21.19 1.08 9.07
N GLU A 223 20.81 1.74 7.98
CA GLU A 223 19.61 1.39 7.22
C GLU A 223 19.79 0.07 6.48
N THR A 224 18.83 -0.84 6.63
CA THR A 224 18.85 -2.12 5.91
C THR A 224 18.65 -1.86 4.43
N LYS A 225 19.67 -2.14 3.62
CA LYS A 225 19.61 -1.96 2.16
C LYS A 225 18.66 -2.96 1.50
N LEU A 226 18.14 -2.59 0.34
CA LEU A 226 17.36 -3.47 -0.52
C LEU A 226 18.08 -4.81 -0.76
N GLY A 227 17.33 -5.92 -0.69
CA GLY A 227 17.83 -7.28 -0.90
C GLY A 227 18.71 -7.84 0.23
N LYS A 228 18.88 -7.13 1.36
CA LYS A 228 19.66 -7.61 2.51
C LYS A 228 18.88 -8.47 3.51
N VAL A 229 17.54 -8.43 3.46
CA VAL A 229 16.71 -9.34 4.26
C VAL A 229 16.67 -10.70 3.57
N ALA A 230 17.20 -11.72 4.26
CA ALA A 230 17.15 -13.09 3.78
C ALA A 230 15.74 -13.67 3.99
N LEU A 231 14.87 -13.49 2.99
CA LEU A 231 13.54 -14.10 2.95
C LEU A 231 13.63 -15.48 2.27
N PRO A 232 13.25 -16.58 2.95
CA PRO A 232 13.26 -17.90 2.33
C PRO A 232 12.30 -17.98 1.14
N LEU A 233 12.70 -18.69 0.08
CA LEU A 233 11.84 -18.91 -1.09
C LEU A 233 10.50 -19.57 -0.71
N LEU A 234 10.51 -20.45 0.29
CA LEU A 234 9.29 -21.07 0.82
C LEU A 234 8.31 -20.02 1.39
N ALA A 235 8.80 -18.97 2.03
CA ALA A 235 7.94 -17.90 2.54
C ALA A 235 7.21 -17.15 1.40
N ILE A 236 7.88 -16.97 0.25
CA ILE A 236 7.27 -16.39 -0.94
C ILE A 236 6.23 -17.34 -1.55
N ARG A 237 6.54 -18.64 -1.63
CA ARG A 237 5.59 -19.64 -2.11
C ARG A 237 4.33 -19.69 -1.24
N ASP A 238 4.50 -19.84 0.07
CA ASP A 238 3.39 -19.93 1.02
C ASP A 238 2.55 -18.63 1.01
N PHE A 239 3.21 -17.48 0.81
CA PHE A 239 2.51 -16.21 0.58
C PHE A 239 1.66 -16.23 -0.69
N LEU A 240 2.20 -16.71 -1.82
CA LEU A 240 1.47 -16.76 -3.09
C LEU A 240 0.30 -17.77 -3.03
N GLU A 241 0.44 -18.89 -2.33
CA GLU A 241 -0.65 -19.85 -2.12
C GLU A 241 -1.86 -19.21 -1.42
N VAL A 242 -1.63 -18.29 -0.48
CA VAL A 242 -2.70 -17.51 0.16
C VAL A 242 -3.15 -16.33 -0.72
N ALA A 243 -2.22 -15.65 -1.37
CA ALA A 243 -2.48 -14.41 -2.09
C ALA A 243 -3.23 -14.63 -3.41
N GLU A 244 -2.87 -15.65 -4.19
CA GLU A 244 -3.41 -15.85 -5.53
C GLU A 244 -4.94 -16.01 -5.56
N PRO A 245 -5.59 -16.82 -4.69
CA PRO A 245 -7.05 -16.91 -4.67
C PRO A 245 -7.73 -15.58 -4.31
N ILE A 246 -7.15 -14.83 -3.35
CA ILE A 246 -7.66 -13.51 -2.93
C ILE A 246 -7.56 -12.52 -4.08
N TRP A 247 -6.39 -12.44 -4.70
CA TRP A 247 -6.12 -11.59 -5.85
C TRP A 247 -7.01 -11.94 -7.04
N MET A 248 -7.24 -13.22 -7.32
CA MET A 248 -8.14 -13.65 -8.39
C MET A 248 -9.59 -13.30 -8.10
N SER A 249 -10.03 -13.36 -6.84
CA SER A 249 -11.35 -12.85 -6.45
C SER A 249 -11.47 -11.34 -6.69
N ALA A 250 -10.42 -10.58 -6.36
CA ALA A 250 -10.37 -9.13 -6.59
C ALA A 250 -10.40 -8.77 -8.08
N VAL A 251 -9.68 -9.51 -8.93
CA VAL A 251 -9.72 -9.31 -10.39
C VAL A 251 -11.12 -9.62 -10.94
N LYS A 252 -11.79 -10.67 -10.45
CA LYS A 252 -13.18 -10.97 -10.85
C LYS A 252 -14.14 -9.86 -10.46
N GLU A 253 -13.97 -9.28 -9.27
CA GLU A 253 -14.74 -8.12 -8.82
C GLU A 253 -14.50 -6.90 -9.73
N LEU A 254 -13.24 -6.62 -10.08
CA LEU A 254 -12.91 -5.56 -11.03
C LEU A 254 -13.60 -5.75 -12.38
N LEU A 255 -13.68 -7.00 -12.88
CA LEU A 255 -14.40 -7.32 -14.11
C LEU A 255 -15.92 -7.13 -13.99
N ASN A 256 -16.52 -7.45 -12.84
CA ASN A 256 -17.92 -7.14 -12.57
C ASN A 256 -18.16 -5.63 -12.60
N CYS A 257 -17.31 -4.84 -11.92
CA CYS A 257 -17.37 -3.39 -11.96
C CYS A 257 -17.23 -2.86 -13.39
N PHE A 258 -16.32 -3.42 -14.18
CA PHE A 258 -16.15 -3.06 -15.58
C PHE A 258 -17.37 -3.40 -16.43
N ALA A 259 -18.01 -4.56 -16.21
CA ALA A 259 -19.24 -4.94 -16.91
C ALA A 259 -20.38 -3.97 -16.64
N GLU A 260 -20.56 -3.57 -15.37
CA GLU A 260 -21.61 -2.65 -14.93
C GLU A 260 -21.36 -1.18 -15.27
N GLU A 261 -20.09 -0.80 -15.48
CA GLU A 261 -19.71 0.60 -15.66
C GLU A 261 -20.35 1.23 -16.90
N LYS A 262 -20.78 2.49 -16.80
CA LYS A 262 -21.12 3.29 -17.97
C LYS A 262 -19.93 4.17 -18.31
N PHE A 263 -19.49 4.09 -19.55
CA PHE A 263 -18.36 4.87 -20.04
C PHE A 263 -18.82 5.96 -20.99
N TYR A 264 -18.09 7.06 -20.98
CA TYR A 264 -18.22 8.15 -21.94
C TYR A 264 -16.83 8.54 -22.44
N ILE A 265 -16.78 9.05 -23.67
CA ILE A 265 -15.57 9.58 -24.26
C ILE A 265 -15.67 11.11 -24.22
N ASP A 266 -14.76 11.74 -23.48
CA ASP A 266 -14.58 13.19 -23.49
C ASP A 266 -13.15 13.49 -23.91
N SER A 267 -12.98 14.26 -24.99
CA SER A 267 -11.67 14.72 -25.45
C SER A 267 -10.64 13.57 -25.57
N GLU A 268 -11.06 12.47 -26.21
CA GLU A 268 -10.30 11.21 -26.40
C GLU A 268 -10.01 10.40 -25.11
N ARG A 269 -10.57 10.79 -23.96
CA ARG A 269 -10.42 10.05 -22.70
C ARG A 269 -11.68 9.28 -22.36
N LEU A 270 -11.47 7.99 -22.11
CA LEU A 270 -12.52 7.12 -21.59
C LEU A 270 -12.70 7.36 -20.09
N THR A 271 -13.89 7.77 -19.68
CA THR A 271 -14.22 8.03 -18.27
C THR A 271 -15.47 7.25 -17.88
N GLY A 272 -15.41 6.55 -16.75
CA GLY A 272 -16.54 5.84 -16.15
C GLY A 272 -17.38 6.74 -15.24
N THR A 273 -18.57 6.27 -14.89
CA THR A 273 -19.49 6.98 -13.99
C THR A 273 -19.30 6.67 -12.51
N LYS A 274 -18.77 5.50 -12.17
CA LYS A 274 -18.81 4.99 -10.78
C LYS A 274 -17.47 4.48 -10.29
N PHE A 275 -16.88 3.53 -11.00
CA PHE A 275 -15.67 2.80 -10.63
C PHE A 275 -14.45 3.22 -11.45
N PHE A 276 -14.63 3.86 -12.60
CA PHE A 276 -13.53 4.29 -13.48
C PHE A 276 -13.56 5.79 -13.75
N THR A 277 -13.86 6.58 -12.73
CA THR A 277 -14.15 8.03 -12.81
C THR A 277 -12.95 8.94 -13.11
N GLY A 278 -11.75 8.38 -13.27
CA GLY A 278 -10.56 9.15 -13.61
C GLY A 278 -9.32 8.27 -13.87
N PRO A 279 -8.22 8.87 -14.37
CA PRO A 279 -7.00 8.15 -14.73
C PRO A 279 -6.33 7.47 -13.52
N GLU A 280 -6.66 7.91 -12.31
CA GLU A 280 -6.12 7.35 -11.07
C GLU A 280 -6.88 6.11 -10.59
N SER A 281 -8.01 5.76 -11.21
CA SER A 281 -8.94 4.72 -10.72
C SER A 281 -8.37 3.30 -10.71
N ILE A 282 -7.19 3.10 -11.31
CA ILE A 282 -6.53 1.80 -11.45
C ILE A 282 -5.09 1.96 -10.94
N ARG A 283 -4.68 1.09 -10.00
CA ARG A 283 -3.36 1.14 -9.35
C ARG A 283 -2.65 -0.21 -9.40
N GLY A 284 -2.46 -0.69 -10.63
CA GLY A 284 -1.70 -1.88 -10.98
C GLY A 284 -1.16 -1.79 -12.41
N ASP A 285 -0.69 -2.90 -12.94
CA ASP A 285 -0.36 -3.13 -14.35
C ASP A 285 -1.63 -3.40 -15.18
N VAL A 286 -2.66 -2.57 -14.97
CA VAL A 286 -3.92 -2.58 -15.74
C VAL A 286 -4.10 -1.23 -16.37
N SER A 287 -4.54 -1.21 -17.63
CA SER A 287 -4.88 0.02 -18.31
C SER A 287 -6.29 -0.05 -18.89
N LEU A 288 -7.05 1.01 -18.67
CA LEU A 288 -8.33 1.26 -19.33
C LEU A 288 -8.09 2.07 -20.60
N GLY A 289 -8.67 1.64 -21.71
CA GLY A 289 -8.58 2.34 -22.98
C GLY A 289 -9.87 2.21 -23.78
N HIS A 290 -9.92 2.90 -24.92
CA HIS A 290 -10.99 2.75 -25.89
C HIS A 290 -10.41 2.58 -27.29
N ILE A 291 -11.17 1.91 -28.16
CA ILE A 291 -10.86 1.79 -29.59
C ILE A 291 -12.15 2.08 -30.37
N VAL A 292 -12.00 2.73 -31.52
CA VAL A 292 -13.09 2.93 -32.49
C VAL A 292 -12.88 1.95 -33.63
N ASP A 293 -13.81 1.02 -33.81
CA ASP A 293 -13.80 0.04 -34.89
C ASP A 293 -15.14 0.10 -35.63
N ASN A 294 -15.10 0.39 -36.94
CA ASN A 294 -16.28 0.45 -37.82
C ASN A 294 -17.47 1.25 -37.22
N GLU A 295 -17.22 2.49 -36.80
CA GLU A 295 -18.20 3.40 -36.17
C GLU A 295 -18.72 2.97 -34.77
N ARG A 296 -18.21 1.86 -34.22
CA ARG A 296 -18.54 1.43 -32.85
C ARG A 296 -17.37 1.72 -31.92
N SER A 297 -17.67 2.37 -30.81
CA SER A 297 -16.70 2.58 -29.73
C SER A 297 -16.71 1.37 -28.82
N LYS A 298 -15.52 0.87 -28.45
CA LYS A 298 -15.34 -0.17 -27.44
C LYS A 298 -14.45 0.34 -26.32
N ALA A 299 -14.88 0.09 -25.09
CA ALA A 299 -14.01 0.18 -23.92
C ALA A 299 -13.27 -1.13 -23.73
N PHE A 300 -12.00 -1.09 -23.31
CA PHE A 300 -11.24 -2.28 -22.98
C PHE A 300 -10.39 -2.11 -21.72
N LEU A 301 -10.27 -3.19 -20.94
CA LEU A 301 -9.27 -3.39 -19.91
C LEU A 301 -8.17 -4.30 -20.43
N ARG A 302 -6.95 -3.79 -20.41
CA ARG A 302 -5.74 -4.61 -20.58
C ARG A 302 -5.30 -5.08 -19.20
N LEU A 303 -5.40 -6.38 -18.96
CA LEU A 303 -4.98 -7.02 -17.71
C LEU A 303 -3.50 -7.45 -17.77
N SER A 304 -2.93 -7.61 -16.59
CA SER A 304 -1.52 -7.90 -16.37
C SER A 304 -1.00 -9.14 -17.11
N THR A 305 0.30 -9.09 -17.39
CA THR A 305 1.08 -10.17 -18.00
C THR A 305 1.37 -11.35 -17.11
N TRP A 306 1.09 -11.23 -15.81
CA TRP A 306 1.46 -12.22 -14.81
C TRP A 306 0.42 -13.30 -14.59
N LEU A 307 -0.76 -13.18 -15.20
CA LEU A 307 -1.80 -14.19 -15.08
C LEU A 307 -1.26 -15.52 -15.60
N THR A 308 -1.25 -16.56 -14.77
CA THR A 308 -0.94 -17.94 -15.17
C THR A 308 -1.95 -18.43 -16.20
N GLU A 309 -1.65 -19.52 -16.91
CA GLU A 309 -2.60 -20.12 -17.85
C GLU A 309 -3.93 -20.48 -17.17
N GLU A 310 -3.86 -21.07 -15.98
CA GLU A 310 -5.02 -21.38 -15.15
C GLU A 310 -5.81 -20.11 -14.78
N ASN A 311 -5.12 -19.05 -14.36
CA ASN A 311 -5.79 -17.77 -14.05
C ASN A 311 -6.46 -17.19 -15.30
N ARG A 312 -5.82 -17.26 -16.48
CA ARG A 312 -6.42 -16.80 -17.73
C ARG A 312 -7.68 -17.60 -18.10
N GLN A 313 -7.65 -18.92 -17.95
CA GLN A 313 -8.82 -19.76 -18.19
C GLN A 313 -9.96 -19.42 -17.23
N ALA A 314 -9.65 -19.24 -15.94
CA ALA A 314 -10.62 -18.86 -14.93
C ALA A 314 -11.26 -17.48 -15.20
N LEU A 315 -10.50 -16.54 -15.79
CA LEU A 315 -11.05 -15.25 -16.21
C LEU A 315 -11.94 -15.37 -17.44
N GLN A 316 -11.59 -16.22 -18.41
CA GLN A 316 -12.38 -16.41 -19.62
C GLN A 316 -13.81 -16.88 -19.30
N ASP A 317 -13.96 -17.77 -18.32
CA ASP A 317 -15.27 -18.24 -17.86
C ASP A 317 -16.11 -17.11 -17.24
N VAL A 318 -15.47 -16.22 -16.47
CA VAL A 318 -16.11 -15.08 -15.82
C VAL A 318 -16.50 -14.03 -16.85
N VAL A 319 -15.60 -13.70 -17.76
CA VAL A 319 -15.82 -12.75 -18.87
C VAL A 319 -17.00 -13.20 -19.74
N SER A 320 -17.06 -14.49 -20.06
CA SER A 320 -18.17 -15.08 -20.84
C SER A 320 -19.51 -14.95 -20.12
N LYS A 321 -19.55 -15.15 -18.79
CA LYS A 321 -20.77 -14.96 -17.98
C LYS A 321 -21.22 -13.50 -17.93
N LEU A 322 -20.27 -12.56 -17.98
CA LEU A 322 -20.52 -11.13 -17.99
C LEU A 322 -20.86 -10.57 -19.39
N GLN A 323 -20.91 -11.43 -20.41
CA GLN A 323 -21.17 -11.02 -21.80
C GLN A 323 -20.15 -9.99 -22.31
N LEU A 324 -18.89 -10.10 -21.85
CA LEU A 324 -17.77 -9.28 -22.32
C LEU A 324 -16.94 -10.06 -23.34
N ASP A 325 -16.23 -9.34 -24.21
CA ASP A 325 -15.28 -9.93 -25.16
C ASP A 325 -13.95 -10.24 -24.43
N PHE A 326 -13.34 -11.39 -24.72
CA PHE A 326 -12.02 -11.79 -24.20
C PHE A 326 -11.03 -12.07 -25.33
N GLN A 327 -9.84 -11.50 -25.26
CA GLN A 327 -8.75 -11.77 -26.19
C GLN A 327 -7.43 -11.92 -25.45
N ILE A 328 -6.59 -12.85 -25.91
CA ILE A 328 -5.21 -12.97 -25.45
C ILE A 328 -4.31 -12.41 -26.55
N VAL A 329 -3.52 -11.40 -26.22
CA VAL A 329 -2.62 -10.72 -27.16
C VAL A 329 -1.19 -10.88 -26.69
N THR A 330 -0.28 -11.22 -27.61
CA THR A 330 1.15 -11.24 -27.32
C THR A 330 1.81 -10.02 -27.94
N GLN A 331 2.49 -9.22 -27.13
CA GLN A 331 3.22 -8.01 -27.56
C GLN A 331 4.56 -7.97 -26.82
N ASP A 332 5.68 -7.82 -27.54
CA ASP A 332 7.03 -7.75 -26.97
C ASP A 332 7.33 -8.92 -26.01
N GLU A 333 7.00 -10.15 -26.44
CA GLU A 333 7.12 -11.40 -25.65
C GLU A 333 6.27 -11.47 -24.37
N LYS A 334 5.41 -10.47 -24.14
CA LYS A 334 4.48 -10.42 -23.01
C LYS A 334 3.07 -10.79 -23.46
N ILE A 335 2.41 -11.62 -22.66
CA ILE A 335 1.02 -12.05 -22.90
C ILE A 335 0.10 -11.13 -22.12
N PHE A 336 -0.90 -10.54 -22.75
CA PHE A 336 -1.91 -9.70 -22.13
C PHE A 336 -3.29 -10.30 -22.32
N CYS A 337 -4.16 -10.14 -21.33
CA CYS A 337 -5.58 -10.42 -21.49
C CYS A 337 -6.31 -9.11 -21.71
N ILE A 338 -7.02 -8.99 -22.82
CA ILE A 338 -7.86 -7.85 -23.14
C ILE A 338 -9.31 -8.26 -22.91
N VAL A 339 -10.00 -7.52 -22.05
CA VAL A 339 -11.44 -7.64 -21.82
C VAL A 339 -12.11 -6.40 -22.38
N SER A 340 -13.11 -6.53 -23.25
CA SER A 340 -13.76 -5.36 -23.87
C SER A 340 -15.28 -5.45 -23.92
N LYS A 341 -15.91 -4.30 -24.10
CA LYS A 341 -17.35 -4.17 -24.37
C LYS A 341 -17.64 -2.97 -25.26
N GLU A 342 -18.72 -3.05 -26.02
CA GLU A 342 -19.25 -1.90 -26.76
C GLU A 342 -19.74 -0.81 -25.79
N ILE A 343 -19.53 0.44 -26.18
CA ILE A 343 -20.02 1.62 -25.46
C ILE A 343 -20.82 2.48 -26.45
N ASN A 344 -21.98 2.96 -25.98
CA ASN A 344 -22.94 3.71 -26.78
C ASN A 344 -22.56 5.17 -26.94
#